data_AF-W5WC02-F1
#
_entry.id   AF-W5WC02-F1
#
_cell.length_a   1.000
_cell.length_b   1.000
_cell.length_c   1.000
_cell.angle_alpha   90.00
_cell.angle_beta   90.00
_cell.angle_gamma   90.00
#
_symmetry.space_group_name_H-M   'P 1'
#
loop_
_entity.id
_entity.type
_entity.pdbx_description
1 polymer ?
#
loop_
_entity_poly.entity_id
_entity_poly.type
_entity_poly.pdbx_seq_one_letter_code
_entity_poly.pdbx_strand_id
1 'polypeptide(L)' 'MASLMSKLTDFLRSPQGRKLTEQVKRAAQDPKNQQRVREAVRKLRKR' A
#
# COMPACT_ATOMS: atom_id res chain seq x y z
N MET A 1 -12.70 20.21 8.59
CA MET A 1 -12.48 18.77 8.88
C MET A 1 -11.01 18.39 8.65
N ALA A 2 -10.10 18.76 9.57
CA ALA A 2 -8.65 18.46 9.46
C ALA A 2 -8.22 17.20 10.23
N SER A 3 -9.13 16.61 11.01
CA SER A 3 -8.80 15.55 11.98
C SER A 3 -8.46 14.21 11.33
N LEU A 4 -9.10 13.85 10.21
CA LEU A 4 -8.82 12.58 9.51
C LEU A 4 -7.45 12.60 8.80
N MET A 5 -7.07 13.70 8.16
CA MET A 5 -5.75 13.87 7.54
C MET A 5 -4.63 13.91 8.60
N SER A 6 -4.89 14.56 9.74
CA SER A 6 -3.94 14.58 10.86
C SER A 6 -3.74 13.19 11.44
N LYS A 7 -4.82 12.42 11.67
CA LYS A 7 -4.74 11.02 12.12
C LYS A 7 -4.04 10.11 11.12
N LEU A 8 -4.24 10.30 9.83
CA LEU A 8 -3.53 9.54 8.80
C LEU A 8 -2.04 9.88 8.80
N THR A 9 -1.69 11.15 8.96
CA THR A 9 -0.31 11.62 9.05
C THR A 9 0.38 11.11 10.32
N ASP A 10 -0.31 11.14 11.45
CA ASP A 10 0.15 10.58 12.72
C ASP A 10 0.27 9.07 12.66
N PHE A 11 -0.66 8.40 11.98
CA PHE A 11 -0.58 6.96 11.72
C PHE A 11 0.60 6.62 10.83
N LEU A 12 0.84 7.36 9.75
CA LEU A 12 2.01 7.18 8.87
C LEU A 12 3.33 7.48 9.60
N ARG A 13 3.34 8.44 10.52
CA ARG A 13 4.49 8.76 11.38
C ARG A 13 4.68 7.75 12.52
N SER A 14 3.63 7.02 12.90
CA SER A 14 3.70 5.99 13.94
C SER A 14 4.58 4.81 13.52
N PRO A 15 5.19 4.09 14.47
CA PRO A 15 5.96 2.87 14.18
C PRO A 15 5.12 1.80 13.49
N GLN A 16 3.80 1.79 13.68
CA GLN A 16 2.87 0.87 13.03
C GLN A 16 2.69 1.23 11.55
N GLY A 17 2.53 2.51 11.22
CA GLY A 17 2.42 2.99 9.83
C GLY A 17 3.73 2.89 9.06
N ARG A 18 4.88 3.09 9.72
CA ARG A 18 6.19 2.82 9.10
C ARG A 18 6.34 1.36 8.70
N LYS A 19 6.01 0.42 9.60
CA LYS A 19 6.01 -1.02 9.27
C LYS A 19 5.07 -1.36 8.13
N LEU A 20 3.88 -0.75 8.08
CA LEU A 20 2.95 -0.96 6.98
C LEU A 20 3.51 -0.41 5.66
N THR A 21 4.09 0.80 5.70
CA THR A 21 4.71 1.44 4.55
C THR A 21 5.92 0.65 4.05
N GLU A 22 6.75 0.11 4.95
CA GLU A 22 7.89 -0.74 4.60
C GLU A 22 7.46 -2.07 4.00
N GLN A 23 6.42 -2.71 4.55
CA GLN A 23 5.85 -3.93 3.96
C GLN A 23 5.29 -3.67 2.57
N VAL A 24 4.55 -2.58 2.39
CA VAL A 24 4.05 -2.15 1.08
C VAL A 24 5.21 -1.81 0.14
N LYS A 25 6.23 -1.11 0.62
CA LYS A 25 7.41 -0.74 -0.16
C LYS A 25 8.19 -1.98 -0.60
N ARG A 26 8.40 -2.97 0.27
CA ARG A 26 9.02 -4.25 -0.09
C ARG A 26 8.17 -5.01 -1.10
N ALA A 27 6.87 -5.14 -0.82
CA ALA A 27 5.92 -5.79 -1.73
C ALA A 27 5.81 -5.09 -3.09
N ALA A 28 6.04 -3.77 -3.15
CA ALA A 28 6.06 -2.98 -4.39
C ALA A 28 7.43 -3.01 -5.09
N GLN A 29 8.52 -3.11 -4.33
CA GLN A 29 9.88 -3.25 -4.84
C GLN A 29 10.10 -4.62 -5.48
N ASP A 30 9.33 -5.64 -5.10
CA ASP A 30 9.40 -6.96 -5.71
C ASP A 30 8.73 -6.97 -7.11
N PRO A 31 9.51 -7.10 -8.22
CA PRO A 31 8.95 -7.15 -9.56
C PRO A 31 8.07 -8.38 -9.79
N LYS A 32 8.37 -9.48 -9.08
CA LYS A 32 7.58 -10.73 -9.12
C LYS A 32 6.16 -10.52 -8.56
N ASN A 33 6.03 -9.66 -7.56
CA ASN A 33 4.73 -9.35 -6.97
C ASN A 33 3.95 -8.38 -7.85
N GLN A 34 4.63 -7.43 -8.51
CA GLN A 34 3.99 -6.55 -9.50
C GLN A 34 3.35 -7.33 -10.66
N GLN A 35 3.98 -8.37 -11.17
CA GLN A 35 3.40 -9.19 -12.24
C GLN A 35 2.10 -9.87 -11.78
N ARG A 36 2.10 -10.48 -10.59
CA ARG A 36 0.92 -11.11 -10.00
C ARG A 36 -0.21 -10.12 -9.77
N VAL A 37 0.11 -8.93 -9.25
CA VAL A 37 -0.87 -7.85 -9.04
C VAL A 37 -1.42 -7.37 -10.38
N ARG A 38 -0.56 -7.14 -11.40
CA ARG A 38 -1.00 -6.74 -12.74
C ARG A 38 -1.92 -7.78 -13.37
N GLU A 39 -1.62 -9.06 -13.23
CA GLU A 39 -2.47 -10.14 -13.72
C GLU A 39 -3.81 -10.21 -12.99
N ALA A 40 -3.81 -10.09 -11.66
CA ALA A 40 -5.02 -10.05 -10.85
C ALA A 40 -5.92 -8.86 -11.22
N VAL A 41 -5.33 -7.67 -11.34
CA VAL A 41 -6.04 -6.45 -11.77
C VAL A 41 -6.56 -6.60 -13.21
N ARG A 42 -5.77 -7.20 -14.12
CA ARG A 42 -6.20 -7.45 -15.51
C ARG A 42 -7.34 -8.45 -15.59
N LYS A 43 -7.38 -9.47 -14.74
CA LYS A 43 -8.50 -10.41 -14.61
C LYS A 43 -9.74 -9.71 -14.04
N LEU A 44 -9.57 -8.87 -13.02
CA LEU A 44 -10.67 -8.11 -12.41
C LEU A 44 -11.28 -7.11 -13.40
N ARG A 45 -10.46 -6.39 -14.17
CA ARG A 45 -10.90 -5.43 -15.20
C ARG A 45 -11.57 -6.08 -16.42
N LYS A 46 -11.42 -7.40 -16.59
CA LYS A 46 -12.04 -8.16 -17.68
C LYS A 46 -13.42 -8.73 -17.32
N ARG A 47 -13.82 -8.64 -16.04
CA ARG A 47 -15.19 -8.84 -15.59
C ARG A 47 -15.89 -7.50 -15.49
#